data_AF-A0A3M6V6X9-F1
#
_entry.id   AF-A0A3M6V6X9-F1
#
_cell.length_a   1.000
_cell.length_b   1.000
_cell.length_c   1.000
_cell.angle_alpha   90.00
_cell.angle_beta   90.00
_cell.angle_gamma   90.00
#
_symmetry.space_group_name_H-M   'P 1'
#
loop_
_entity.id
_entity.type
_entity.pdbx_description
1 polymer ?
#
loop_
_entity_poly.entity_id
_entity_poly.type
_entity_poly.pdbx_seq_one_letter_code
_entity_poly.pdbx_strand_id
1 'polypeptide(L)'
;MDGFSRYVKTYLLKSKTEGEVNQHMKNYKKWAERQHANRVDRIISRELIEGNADQQCLIRQVLTDKGQEFCNGTMETWYTEHGIVHTKVGPKASQLNLVERTHQTLIGMVKTMMHQSGFPKSLWVHALEKFCVCKEQGVLQGCRMHAL
;
A
#
# COMPACT_ATOMS: atom_id res chain seq x y z
N MET A 1 0.44 -2.02 2.16
CA MET A 1 -0.83 -2.02 2.94
C MET A 1 -0.52 -1.34 4.26
N ASP A 2 -1.39 -0.42 4.70
CA ASP A 2 -1.23 0.22 6.00
C ASP A 2 -1.72 -0.69 7.13
N GLY A 3 -0.92 -0.79 8.20
CA GLY A 3 -1.20 -1.63 9.37
C GLY A 3 -2.40 -1.12 10.18
N PHE A 4 -2.60 0.20 10.25
CA PHE A 4 -3.66 0.83 11.03
C PHE A 4 -4.96 0.98 10.24
N SER A 5 -4.94 1.75 9.14
CA SER A 5 -6.16 2.04 8.37
C SER A 5 -6.64 0.90 7.48
N ARG A 6 -5.84 -0.18 7.35
CA ARG A 6 -6.04 -1.27 6.38
C ARG A 6 -6.10 -0.81 4.93
N TYR A 7 -5.67 0.42 4.63
CA TYR A 7 -5.62 0.96 3.29
C TYR A 7 -4.62 0.16 2.43
N VAL A 8 -5.03 -0.18 1.20
CA VAL A 8 -4.21 -1.00 0.29
C VAL A 8 -3.99 -0.22 -0.99
N LYS A 9 -2.74 0.19 -1.21
CA LYS A 9 -2.31 0.73 -2.49
C LYS A 9 -1.61 -0.35 -3.31
N THR A 10 -2.06 -0.55 -4.54
CA THR A 10 -1.43 -1.46 -5.51
C THR A 10 -0.73 -0.65 -6.59
N TYR A 11 0.47 -1.09 -6.99
CA TYR A 11 1.20 -0.53 -8.12
C TYR A 11 1.44 -1.65 -9.14
N LEU A 12 1.20 -1.36 -10.42
CA LEU A 12 1.58 -2.27 -11.49
C LEU A 12 3.04 -2.02 -11.85
N LEU A 13 3.88 -3.03 -11.64
CA LEU A 13 5.30 -2.97 -11.96
C LEU A 13 5.54 -3.65 -13.31
N LYS A 14 6.39 -3.06 -14.14
CA LYS A 14 6.88 -3.65 -15.39
C LYS A 14 7.97 -4.67 -15.13
N SER A 15 8.77 -4.45 -14.08
CA SER A 15 9.85 -5.33 -13.66
C SER A 15 9.96 -5.39 -12.14
N LYS A 16 10.52 -6.49 -11.63
CA LYS A 16 10.82 -6.64 -10.19
C LYS A 16 12.23 -6.11 -9.87
N THR A 17 12.66 -5.06 -10.55
CA THR A 17 13.97 -4.46 -10.32
C THR A 17 13.95 -3.57 -9.09
N GLU A 18 15.07 -3.54 -8.39
CA GLU A 18 15.32 -2.68 -7.24
C GLU A 18 14.94 -1.21 -7.49
N GLY A 19 15.38 -0.64 -8.62
CA GLY A 19 15.12 0.76 -8.94
C GLY A 19 13.63 1.09 -9.06
N GLU A 20 12.86 0.22 -9.71
CA GLU A 20 11.42 0.42 -9.88
C GLU A 20 10.69 0.30 -8.54
N VAL A 21 10.97 -0.76 -7.77
CA VAL A 21 10.37 -1.00 -6.46
C VAL A 21 10.65 0.15 -5.49
N ASN A 22 11.90 0.61 -5.44
CA ASN A 22 12.33 1.71 -4.58
C ASN A 22 11.63 3.03 -4.93
N GLN A 23 11.46 3.30 -6.22
CA GLN A 23 10.73 4.49 -6.67
C GLN A 23 9.27 4.45 -6.22
N HIS A 24 8.61 3.30 -6.32
CA HIS A 24 7.24 3.13 -5.84
C HIS A 24 7.12 3.26 -4.32
N MET A 25 8.09 2.78 -3.56
CA MET A 25 8.12 2.97 -2.10
C MET A 25 8.22 4.46 -1.73
N LYS A 26 9.10 5.20 -2.39
CA LYS A 26 9.23 6.67 -2.21
C LYS A 26 7.93 7.40 -2.59
N ASN A 27 7.29 7.00 -3.68
CA ASN A 27 6.01 7.55 -4.11
C ASN A 27 4.88 7.25 -3.11
N TYR A 28 4.89 6.08 -2.48
CA TYR A 28 3.94 5.71 -1.43
C TYR A 28 4.09 6.62 -0.20
N LYS A 29 5.32 6.86 0.27
CA LYS A 29 5.58 7.82 1.37
C LYS A 29 5.03 9.20 1.06
N LYS A 30 5.37 9.76 -0.11
CA LYS A 30 4.85 11.07 -0.56
C LYS A 30 3.33 11.10 -0.61
N TRP A 31 2.70 10.02 -1.06
CA TRP A 31 1.25 9.90 -1.09
C TRP A 31 0.67 9.88 0.33
N ALA A 32 1.23 9.07 1.23
CA ALA A 32 0.79 8.97 2.62
C ALA A 32 0.84 10.35 3.32
N GLU A 33 1.95 11.08 3.14
CA GLU A 33 2.11 12.44 3.67
C GLU A 33 1.01 13.39 3.20
N ARG A 34 0.65 13.35 1.91
CA ARG A 34 -0.46 14.17 1.37
C ARG A 34 -1.82 13.79 1.96
N GLN A 35 -2.08 12.50 2.16
CA GLN A 35 -3.36 12.06 2.73
C GLN A 35 -3.54 12.54 4.17
N HIS A 36 -2.46 12.58 4.95
CA HIS A 36 -2.49 13.04 6.33
C HIS A 36 -2.49 14.58 6.43
N ALA A 37 -1.79 15.30 5.56
CA ALA A 37 -1.87 16.76 5.51
C ALA A 37 -3.31 17.26 5.33
N ASN A 38 -4.14 16.54 4.56
CA ASN A 38 -5.56 16.84 4.38
C ASN A 38 -6.47 16.34 5.52
N ARG A 39 -5.98 15.48 6.43
CA ARG A 39 -6.71 14.97 7.60
C ARG A 39 -6.38 15.68 8.91
N VAL A 40 -5.25 16.39 8.97
CA VAL A 40 -4.76 17.12 10.15
C VAL A 40 -5.62 18.35 10.48
N ASP A 41 -6.59 18.73 9.65
CA ASP A 41 -7.55 19.81 9.97
C ASP A 41 -8.68 19.39 10.94
N ARG A 42 -8.87 18.09 11.24
CA ARG A 42 -10.04 17.67 12.06
C ARG A 42 -9.78 16.98 13.39
N ILE A 43 -8.57 16.49 13.67
CA ILE A 43 -8.29 15.76 14.91
C ILE A 43 -6.82 15.99 15.28
N ILE A 44 -6.54 16.37 16.53
CA ILE A 44 -5.20 16.60 17.15
C ILE A 44 -4.72 18.07 17.12
N SER A 45 -5.50 18.94 17.76
CA SER A 45 -4.98 20.05 18.58
C SER A 45 -4.87 19.65 20.07
N ARG A 46 -4.74 18.37 20.43
CA ARG A 46 -4.93 17.97 21.85
C ARG A 46 -3.85 17.12 22.53
N GLU A 47 -2.83 16.60 21.83
CA GLU A 47 -1.83 15.76 22.52
C GLU A 47 -0.44 15.86 21.89
N LEU A 48 0.02 17.09 21.63
CA LEU A 48 1.41 17.40 21.30
C LEU A 48 1.92 18.49 22.27
N ILE A 49 1.98 18.14 23.55
CA ILE A 49 2.85 18.81 24.50
C ILE A 49 3.76 17.72 25.07
N GLU A 50 5.06 17.99 24.99
CA GLU A 50 6.20 17.26 25.58
C GLU A 50 6.73 16.03 24.85
N GLY A 51 7.81 16.24 24.07
CA GLY A 51 8.83 15.21 23.84
C GLY A 51 9.44 15.17 22.44
N ASN A 52 10.53 15.93 22.26
CA ASN A 52 11.51 15.88 21.16
C ASN A 52 11.03 16.11 19.71
N ALA A 53 11.57 17.17 19.12
CA ALA A 53 11.42 17.54 17.71
C ALA A 53 12.30 16.66 16.79
N ASP A 54 12.20 15.35 16.91
CA ASP A 54 12.70 14.44 15.89
C ASP A 54 11.62 14.34 14.80
N GLN A 55 12.00 14.58 13.55
CA GLN A 55 11.11 14.60 12.38
C GLN A 55 10.05 13.49 12.45
N GLN A 56 8.82 13.87 12.78
CA GLN A 56 7.73 12.94 13.02
C GLN A 56 7.27 12.37 11.67
N CYS A 57 7.95 11.34 11.19
CA CYS A 57 7.56 10.62 9.99
C CYS A 57 6.24 9.88 10.25
N LEU A 58 5.24 10.14 9.39
CA LEU A 58 3.92 9.49 9.49
C LEU A 58 4.02 7.96 9.40
N ILE A 59 5.04 7.48 8.69
CA ILE A 59 5.36 6.06 8.57
C ILE A 59 6.50 5.75 9.55
N ARG A 60 6.18 5.12 10.67
CA ARG A 60 7.17 4.76 11.70
C ARG A 60 7.96 3.49 11.37
N GLN A 61 7.31 2.52 10.74
CA GLN A 61 7.88 1.20 10.47
C GLN A 61 7.41 0.66 9.12
N VAL A 62 8.31 0.03 8.38
CA VAL A 62 8.03 -0.71 7.16
C VAL A 62 8.46 -2.16 7.34
N LEU A 63 7.55 -3.08 7.01
CA LEU A 63 7.75 -4.52 7.09
C LEU A 63 7.84 -5.08 5.67
N THR A 64 8.95 -5.72 5.34
CA THR A 64 9.13 -6.42 4.06
C THR A 64 9.63 -7.82 4.30
N ASP A 65 9.43 -8.70 3.32
CA ASP A 65 10.16 -9.95 3.30
C ASP A 65 11.67 -9.69 3.08
N LYS A 66 12.47 -10.76 3.08
CA LYS A 66 13.90 -10.72 2.78
C LYS A 66 14.18 -10.71 1.27
N GLY A 67 13.22 -10.25 0.45
CA GLY A 67 13.40 -10.11 -0.98
C GLY A 67 14.56 -9.15 -1.27
N GLN A 68 15.39 -9.50 -2.26
CA GLN A 68 16.51 -8.66 -2.62
C GLN A 68 16.04 -7.30 -3.11
N GLU A 69 14.89 -7.20 -3.78
CA GLU A 69 14.35 -5.93 -4.27
C GLU A 69 14.11 -4.87 -3.17
N PHE A 70 13.89 -5.30 -1.93
CA PHE A 70 13.64 -4.43 -0.78
C PHE A 70 14.86 -4.25 0.12
N CYS A 71 15.88 -5.10 -0.04
CA CYS A 71 17.04 -5.19 0.84
C CYS A 71 18.29 -4.59 0.17
N ASN A 72 18.22 -3.29 -0.14
CA ASN A 72 19.29 -2.57 -0.83
C ASN A 72 19.94 -1.56 0.10
N GLY A 73 21.26 -1.38 0.00
CA GLY A 73 21.97 -0.36 0.78
C GLY A 73 21.38 1.04 0.59
N THR A 74 20.98 1.40 -0.63
CA THR A 74 20.33 2.68 -0.93
C THR A 74 19.01 2.88 -0.20
N MET A 75 18.21 1.82 -0.03
CA MET A 75 16.94 1.91 0.71
C MET A 75 17.16 1.95 2.21
N GLU A 76 18.16 1.24 2.72
CA GLU A 76 18.51 1.25 4.15
C GLU A 76 18.97 2.64 4.60
N THR A 77 19.82 3.31 3.79
CA THR A 77 20.17 4.73 4.00
C THR A 77 18.92 5.62 3.95
N TRP A 78 18.07 5.44 2.93
CA TRP A 78 16.85 6.24 2.77
C TRP A 78 15.87 6.08 3.95
N TYR A 79 15.68 4.87 4.47
CA TYR A 79 14.85 4.65 5.65
C TYR A 79 15.43 5.35 6.89
N THR A 80 16.75 5.25 7.09
CA THR A 80 17.45 5.88 8.22
C THR A 80 17.35 7.41 8.17
N GLU A 81 17.56 8.02 7.01
CA GLU A 81 17.40 9.47 6.78
C GLU A 81 15.99 9.98 7.10
N HIS A 82 14.98 9.13 6.94
CA HIS A 82 13.58 9.46 7.18
C HIS A 82 13.07 8.97 8.55
N GLY A 83 13.94 8.43 9.41
CA GLY A 83 13.57 7.89 10.73
C GLY A 83 12.63 6.68 10.66
N ILE A 84 12.61 5.94 9.56
CA ILE A 84 11.73 4.80 9.33
C ILE A 84 12.44 3.53 9.75
N VAL A 85 11.83 2.74 10.64
CA VAL A 85 12.37 1.43 11.01
C VAL A 85 12.03 0.41 9.93
N HIS A 86 13.04 -0.12 9.24
CA HIS A 86 12.87 -1.22 8.28
C HIS A 86 13.04 -2.57 8.97
N THR A 87 11.98 -3.36 9.03
CA THR A 87 12.00 -4.70 9.64
C THR A 87 11.83 -5.77 8.57
N LYS A 88 12.89 -6.57 8.39
CA LYS A 88 12.96 -7.69 7.45
C LYS A 88 12.38 -8.94 8.10
N VAL A 89 11.18 -9.32 7.71
CA VAL A 89 10.43 -10.42 8.33
C VAL A 89 10.55 -11.72 7.52
N GLY A 90 10.52 -12.85 8.22
CA GLY A 90 10.61 -14.18 7.60
C GLY A 90 9.28 -14.64 6.97
N PRO A 91 9.30 -15.75 6.19
CA PRO A 91 8.20 -16.25 5.36
C PRO A 91 6.93 -16.73 6.11
N LYS A 92 6.75 -16.40 7.39
CA LYS A 92 5.57 -16.74 8.20
C LYS A 92 5.17 -15.64 9.18
N ALA A 93 5.63 -14.40 8.97
CA ALA A 93 5.23 -13.31 9.83
C ALA A 93 3.73 -13.03 9.67
N SER A 94 3.00 -13.07 10.78
CA SER A 94 1.54 -12.90 10.83
C SER A 94 1.05 -11.62 10.14
N GLN A 95 1.88 -10.57 10.15
CA GLN A 95 1.60 -9.29 9.51
C GLN A 95 1.73 -9.34 7.98
N LEU A 96 2.70 -10.08 7.42
CA LEU A 96 2.79 -10.27 5.97
C LEU A 96 1.68 -11.18 5.44
N ASN A 97 1.26 -12.18 6.21
CA ASN A 97 0.14 -13.05 5.84
C ASN A 97 -1.14 -12.26 5.58
N LEU A 98 -1.34 -11.11 6.23
CA LEU A 98 -2.48 -10.25 5.95
C LEU A 98 -2.36 -9.59 4.57
N VAL A 99 -1.17 -9.11 4.22
CA VAL A 99 -0.89 -8.51 2.90
C VAL A 99 -1.09 -9.54 1.80
N GLU A 100 -0.56 -10.75 1.99
CA GLU A 100 -0.71 -11.87 1.06
C GLU A 100 -2.17 -12.26 0.86
N ARG A 101 -2.92 -12.48 1.95
CA ARG A 101 -4.36 -12.79 1.86
C ARG A 101 -5.15 -11.68 1.18
N THR A 102 -4.80 -10.44 1.47
CA THR A 102 -5.45 -9.28 0.84
C THR A 102 -5.16 -9.23 -0.66
N HIS A 103 -3.92 -9.49 -1.06
CA HIS A 103 -3.54 -9.59 -2.46
C HIS A 103 -4.28 -10.73 -3.18
N GLN A 104 -4.32 -11.93 -2.59
CA GLN A 104 -5.06 -13.07 -3.15
C GLN A 104 -6.56 -12.77 -3.30
N THR A 105 -7.17 -12.17 -2.29
CA THR A 105 -8.59 -11.77 -2.32
C THR A 105 -8.83 -10.77 -3.46
N LEU A 106 -7.98 -9.76 -3.56
CA LEU A 106 -8.08 -8.71 -4.57
C LEU A 106 -7.95 -9.28 -5.99
N ILE A 107 -6.99 -10.15 -6.25
CA ILE A 107 -6.83 -10.83 -7.53
C ILE A 107 -8.01 -11.77 -7.83
N GLY A 108 -8.49 -12.52 -6.85
CA GLY A 108 -9.66 -13.40 -6.99
C GLY A 108 -10.92 -12.63 -7.37
N MET A 109 -11.14 -11.49 -6.73
CA MET A 109 -12.29 -10.62 -7.01
C MET A 109 -12.20 -9.97 -8.39
N VAL A 110 -11.03 -9.47 -8.79
CA VAL A 110 -10.83 -8.94 -10.16
C VAL A 110 -11.12 -10.02 -11.21
N LYS A 111 -10.60 -11.23 -11.03
CA LYS A 111 -10.87 -12.35 -11.95
C LYS A 111 -12.37 -12.67 -12.03
N THR A 112 -13.06 -12.71 -10.89
CA THR A 112 -14.50 -12.99 -10.82
C THR A 112 -15.31 -11.88 -11.50
N MET A 113 -14.98 -10.62 -11.24
CA MET A 113 -15.63 -9.47 -11.85
C MET A 113 -15.46 -9.46 -13.37
N MET A 114 -14.24 -9.71 -13.86
CA MET A 114 -13.98 -9.78 -15.30
C MET A 114 -14.78 -10.89 -15.97
N HIS A 115 -14.83 -12.07 -15.35
CA HIS A 115 -15.61 -13.20 -15.84
C HIS A 115 -17.12 -12.88 -15.89
N GLN A 116 -17.67 -12.29 -14.82
CA GLN A 116 -19.08 -11.92 -14.74
C GLN A 116 -19.48 -10.84 -15.76
N SER A 117 -18.57 -9.90 -16.03
CA SER A 117 -18.84 -8.76 -16.90
C SER A 117 -18.59 -9.05 -18.39
N GLY A 118 -18.02 -10.22 -18.72
CA GLY A 118 -17.67 -10.59 -20.10
C GLY A 118 -16.50 -9.78 -20.69
N PHE A 119 -15.73 -9.06 -19.86
CA PHE A 119 -14.64 -8.22 -20.37
C PHE A 119 -13.43 -9.03 -20.82
N PRO A 120 -12.72 -8.56 -21.87
CA PRO A 120 -11.47 -9.19 -22.29
C PRO A 120 -10.41 -9.07 -21.20
N LYS A 121 -9.56 -10.10 -21.10
CA LYS A 121 -8.46 -10.17 -20.12
C LYS A 121 -7.49 -8.99 -20.20
N SER A 122 -7.41 -8.29 -21.33
CA SER A 122 -6.58 -7.10 -21.51
C SER A 122 -6.96 -5.94 -20.56
N LEU A 123 -8.22 -5.87 -20.11
CA LEU A 123 -8.72 -4.80 -19.24
C LEU A 123 -8.49 -5.06 -17.74
N TRP A 124 -7.75 -6.11 -17.38
CA TRP A 124 -7.56 -6.49 -15.98
C TRP A 124 -6.94 -5.40 -15.10
N VAL A 125 -6.07 -4.56 -15.67
CA VAL A 125 -5.44 -3.44 -14.95
C VAL A 125 -6.49 -2.39 -14.57
N HIS A 126 -7.39 -2.04 -15.49
CA HIS A 126 -8.48 -1.10 -15.21
C HIS A 126 -9.46 -1.66 -14.18
N ALA A 127 -9.75 -2.97 -14.25
CA ALA A 127 -10.58 -3.65 -13.27
C ALA A 127 -9.92 -3.64 -11.88
N LEU A 128 -8.60 -3.83 -11.81
CA LEU A 128 -7.81 -3.77 -10.58
C LEU A 128 -7.90 -2.39 -9.93
N GLU A 129 -7.67 -1.33 -10.70
CA GLU A 129 -7.71 0.06 -10.22
C GLU A 129 -9.09 0.45 -9.70
N LYS A 130 -10.15 0.13 -10.46
CA LYS A 130 -11.54 0.36 -10.04
C LYS A 130 -11.85 -0.40 -8.76
N PHE A 131 -11.36 -1.62 -8.62
CA PHE A 131 -11.62 -2.44 -7.46
C PHE A 131 -10.95 -1.89 -6.18
N CYS A 132 -9.69 -1.45 -6.26
CA CYS A 132 -9.00 -0.84 -5.11
C CYS A 132 -9.83 0.33 -4.55
N VAL A 133 -10.30 1.22 -5.43
CA VAL A 133 -11.17 2.35 -5.03
C VAL A 133 -12.49 1.87 -4.44
N CYS A 134 -13.15 0.86 -5.02
CA CYS A 134 -14.41 0.33 -4.48
C CYS A 134 -14.24 -0.32 -3.10
N LYS A 135 -13.12 -1.00 -2.87
CA LYS A 135 -12.75 -1.56 -1.56
C LYS A 135 -12.55 -0.47 -0.52
N GLU A 136 -11.90 0.62 -0.91
CA GLU A 136 -11.64 1.77 -0.05
C GLU A 136 -12.93 2.49 0.36
N GLN A 137 -13.96 2.49 -0.50
CA GLN A 137 -15.25 3.14 -0.24
C GLN A 137 -16.28 2.22 0.45
N GLY A 138 -15.94 0.96 0.72
CA GLY A 138 -16.86 0.00 1.36
C GLY A 138 -18.00 -0.51 0.47
N VAL A 139 -17.95 -0.25 -0.84
CA VAL A 139 -19.04 -0.56 -1.80
C VAL A 139 -18.96 -1.99 -2.35
N LEU A 140 -18.20 -2.88 -1.69
CA LEU A 140 -17.92 -4.22 -2.21
C LEU A 140 -19.13 -5.18 -2.24
N GLN A 141 -20.25 -4.82 -1.61
CA GLN A 141 -21.50 -5.54 -1.86
C GLN A 141 -22.15 -5.02 -3.15
N GLY A 142 -21.77 -5.63 -4.28
CA GLY A 142 -22.55 -5.53 -5.52
C GLY A 142 -21.97 -4.65 -6.65
N CYS A 143 -20.68 -4.29 -6.64
CA CYS A 143 -20.05 -3.62 -7.79
C CYS A 143 -20.08 -4.52 -9.05
N ARG A 144 -21.14 -4.43 -9.85
CA ARG A 144 -21.19 -4.90 -11.24
C ARG A 144 -20.56 -3.83 -12.13
N MET A 145 -19.50 -4.16 -12.85
CA MET A 145 -19.12 -3.36 -14.00
C MET A 145 -20.03 -3.76 -15.15
N HIS A 146 -20.92 -2.86 -15.53
CA HIS A 146 -21.73 -3.05 -16.74
C HIS A 146 -20.86 -2.65 -17.95
N ALA A 147 -20.82 -3.51 -18.97
CA ALA A 147 -20.40 -3.08 -20.30
C ALA A 147 -21.40 -2.02 -20.78
N LEU A 148 -20.89 -0.84 -21.12
CA LEU A 148 -21.68 0.17 -21.84
C LEU A 148 -21.94 -0.30 -23.26
#